data_AF-A0A1T1CIP6-F1
#
_entry.id   AF-A0A1T1CIP6-F1
#
_cell.length_a   1.000
_cell.length_b   1.000
_cell.length_c   1.000
_cell.angle_alpha   90.00
_cell.angle_beta   90.00
_cell.angle_gamma   90.00
#
_symmetry.space_group_name_H-M   'P 1'
#
loop_
_entity.id
_entity.type
_entity.pdbx_description
1 polymer ?
#
loop_
_entity_poly.entity_id
_entity_poly.type
_entity_poly.pdbx_seq_one_letter_code
_entity_poly.pdbx_strand_id
1 'polypeptide(L)'
;MIETSGVIEREQGNGFYMVTLDKPEGHQCLCRAAGKLTKFRIKLLAGDKVTVEISPYDLTRGRITYRERNMGAPRSGGGHRPGGRRR
;
A
#
# COMPACT_ATOMS: atom_id res chain seq x y z
N MET A 1 -0.90 -18.02 6.65
CA MET A 1 -0.39 -17.02 5.70
C MET A 1 0.86 -16.43 6.32
N ILE A 2 1.88 -16.16 5.52
CA ILE A 2 3.10 -15.50 5.96
C ILE A 2 2.94 -14.02 5.60
N GLU A 3 3.10 -13.15 6.57
CA GLU A 3 3.14 -11.72 6.35
C GLU A 3 4.57 -11.31 5.98
N THR A 4 4.69 -10.54 4.91
CA THR A 4 5.99 -10.08 4.41
C THR A 4 5.86 -8.67 3.87
N SER A 5 6.89 -7.87 4.07
CA SER A 5 7.01 -6.54 3.49
C SER A 5 7.59 -6.60 2.07
N GLY A 6 7.05 -5.79 1.18
CA GLY A 6 7.54 -5.66 -0.19
C GLY A 6 7.29 -4.27 -0.76
N VAL A 7 7.82 -4.05 -1.96
CA VAL A 7 7.67 -2.80 -2.72
C VAL A 7 6.94 -3.12 -4.02
N ILE A 8 5.96 -2.29 -4.37
CA ILE A 8 5.28 -2.41 -5.67
C ILE A 8 6.24 -1.97 -6.76
N GLU A 9 6.60 -2.87 -7.67
CA GLU A 9 7.44 -2.54 -8.82
C GLU A 9 6.61 -1.89 -9.93
N ARG A 10 5.48 -2.50 -10.28
CA ARG A 10 4.57 -2.03 -11.34
C ARG A 10 3.17 -2.64 -11.22
N GLU A 11 2.18 -1.97 -11.82
CA GLU A 11 0.84 -2.52 -12.01
C GLU A 11 0.77 -3.29 -13.34
N GLN A 12 0.18 -4.49 -13.33
CA GLN A 12 0.04 -5.32 -14.53
C GLN A 12 -1.36 -5.19 -15.17
N GLY A 13 -2.23 -4.36 -14.58
CA GLY A 13 -3.64 -4.24 -14.99
C GLY A 13 -4.54 -5.30 -14.34
N ASN A 14 -5.85 -5.17 -14.52
CA ASN A 14 -6.89 -6.05 -13.94
C ASN A 14 -6.89 -6.16 -12.40
N GLY A 15 -6.26 -5.20 -11.72
CA GLY A 15 -6.11 -5.18 -10.26
C GLY A 15 -5.01 -6.10 -9.73
N PHE A 16 -4.10 -6.55 -10.60
CA PHE A 16 -2.87 -7.25 -10.21
C PHE A 16 -1.70 -6.28 -10.16
N TYR A 17 -0.88 -6.45 -9.13
CA TYR A 17 0.31 -5.65 -8.86
C TYR A 17 1.49 -6.58 -8.72
N MET A 18 2.61 -6.20 -9.35
CA MET A 18 3.87 -6.91 -9.26
C MET A 18 4.61 -6.34 -8.06
N VAL A 19 4.78 -7.16 -7.02
CA VAL A 19 5.43 -6.77 -5.76
C VAL A 19 6.72 -7.54 -5.63
N THR A 20 7.80 -6.81 -5.38
CA THR A 20 9.10 -7.42 -5.06
C THR A 20 9.19 -7.55 -3.54
N LEU A 21 9.37 -8.77 -3.06
CA LEU A 21 9.50 -9.05 -1.63
C LEU A 21 10.88 -8.67 -1.13
N ASP A 22 10.93 -8.18 0.11
CA ASP A 22 12.20 -7.97 0.82
C ASP A 22 12.78 -9.33 1.28
N LYS A 23 11.92 -10.28 1.66
CA LYS A 23 12.32 -11.60 2.18
C LYS A 23 11.35 -12.69 1.71
N PRO A 24 11.83 -13.79 1.09
CA PRO A 24 13.20 -14.04 0.60
C PRO A 24 13.59 -13.05 -0.51
N GLU A 25 14.83 -12.56 -0.47
CA GLU A 25 15.32 -11.51 -1.37
C GLU A 25 15.12 -11.86 -2.86
N GLY A 26 14.54 -10.92 -3.62
CA GLY A 26 14.49 -10.98 -5.08
C GLY A 26 13.30 -11.74 -5.69
N HIS A 27 12.36 -12.25 -4.88
CA HIS A 27 11.15 -12.85 -5.43
C HIS A 27 10.10 -11.81 -5.81
N GLN A 28 9.61 -11.93 -7.05
CA GLN A 28 8.50 -11.16 -7.57
C GLN A 28 7.21 -11.95 -7.40
N CYS A 29 6.20 -11.30 -6.85
CA CYS A 29 4.91 -11.90 -6.56
C CYS A 29 3.82 -11.14 -7.31
N LEU A 30 2.88 -11.91 -7.85
CA LEU A 30 1.65 -11.36 -8.38
C LEU A 30 0.64 -11.25 -7.25
N CYS A 31 0.35 -10.02 -6.84
CA CYS A 31 -0.52 -9.76 -5.70
C CYS A 31 -1.77 -9.00 -6.12
N ARG A 32 -2.91 -9.38 -5.53
CA ARG A 32 -4.16 -8.62 -5.68
C ARG A 32 -4.45 -7.81 -4.42
N ALA A 33 -5.02 -6.63 -4.58
CA ALA A 33 -5.46 -5.81 -3.46
C ALA A 33 -6.51 -6.56 -2.62
N ALA A 34 -6.33 -6.59 -1.30
CA ALA A 34 -7.38 -7.07 -0.40
C ALA A 34 -8.60 -6.16 -0.48
N GLY A 35 -9.80 -6.73 -0.33
CA GLY A 35 -11.05 -5.95 -0.39
C GLY A 35 -11.12 -4.81 0.63
N LYS A 36 -10.37 -4.91 1.74
CA LYS A 36 -10.20 -3.80 2.70
C LYS A 36 -9.64 -2.55 2.01
N LEU A 37 -8.61 -2.67 1.18
CA LEU A 37 -7.98 -1.54 0.49
C LEU A 37 -8.98 -0.84 -0.45
N THR A 38 -9.78 -1.61 -1.19
CA THR A 38 -10.84 -1.08 -2.07
C THR A 38 -11.93 -0.37 -1.26
N LYS A 39 -12.35 -0.96 -0.12
CA LYS A 39 -13.35 -0.36 0.78
C LYS A 39 -12.89 1.00 1.32
N PHE A 40 -11.61 1.13 1.67
CA PHE A 40 -11.03 2.39 2.16
C PHE A 40 -10.52 3.32 1.04
N ARG A 41 -10.78 2.99 -0.24
CA ARG A 41 -10.31 3.76 -1.42
C ARG A 41 -8.80 4.05 -1.40
N ILE A 42 -8.01 3.10 -0.88
CA ILE A 42 -6.55 3.22 -0.84
C ILE A 42 -6.02 2.93 -2.24
N LYS A 43 -5.42 3.95 -2.86
CA LYS A 43 -4.72 3.81 -4.14
C LYS A 43 -3.35 3.18 -3.89
N LEU A 44 -3.04 2.14 -4.67
CA LEU A 44 -1.73 1.50 -4.71
C LEU A 44 -1.01 2.03 -5.94
N LEU A 45 0.21 2.55 -5.77
CA LEU A 45 1.04 3.05 -6.85
C LEU A 45 2.37 2.30 -6.86
N ALA A 46 3.06 2.28 -8.00
CA ALA A 46 4.42 1.78 -8.07
C ALA A 46 5.35 2.60 -7.14
N GLY A 47 6.23 1.92 -6.42
CA GLY A 47 7.13 2.51 -5.43
C GLY A 47 6.57 2.59 -4.00
N ASP A 48 5.28 2.27 -3.78
CA ASP A 48 4.74 2.21 -2.43
C ASP A 48 5.23 0.95 -1.68
N LYS A 49 5.56 1.15 -0.40
CA LYS A 49 5.80 0.04 0.54
C LYS A 49 4.48 -0.57 0.98
N VAL A 50 4.38 -1.89 0.86
CA VAL A 50 3.16 -2.63 1.19
C VAL A 50 3.48 -3.88 1.98
N THR A 51 2.51 -4.27 2.81
CA THR A 51 2.51 -5.56 3.48
C THR A 51 1.66 -6.53 2.66
N VAL A 52 2.23 -7.69 2.36
CA VAL A 52 1.58 -8.76 1.62
C VAL A 52 1.44 -9.99 2.50
N GLU A 53 0.28 -10.61 2.43
CA GLU A 53 0.02 -11.95 2.96
C GLU A 53 0.19 -12.97 1.85
N ILE A 54 1.12 -13.90 2.04
CA ILE A 54 1.43 -14.95 1.07
C ILE A 54 1.08 -16.31 1.67
N SER A 55 0.71 -17.26 0.82
CA SER A 55 0.51 -18.63 1.28
C SER A 55 1.89 -19.31 1.47
N PRO A 56 2.12 -20.03 2.58
CA PRO A 56 3.40 -20.70 2.83
C PRO A 56 3.78 -21.75 1.78
N TYR A 57 2.80 -22.16 0.95
CA TYR A 57 2.98 -23.14 -0.12
C TYR A 57 3.36 -22.50 -1.47
N ASP A 58 3.02 -21.24 -1.70
CA ASP A 58 3.19 -20.57 -2.99
C ASP A 58 3.65 -19.13 -2.78
N LEU A 59 4.96 -18.92 -2.92
CA LEU A 59 5.58 -17.59 -2.81
C LEU A 59 5.20 -16.67 -3.96
N THR A 60 4.65 -17.18 -5.07
CA THR A 60 4.35 -16.39 -6.28
C THR A 60 3.04 -15.60 -6.20
N ARG A 61 2.13 -15.99 -5.30
CA ARG A 61 0.78 -15.41 -5.19
C ARG A 61 0.52 -14.87 -3.80
N GLY A 62 0.18 -13.59 -3.74
CA GLY A 62 -0.07 -12.91 -2.47
C GLY A 62 -1.28 -12.01 -2.49
N ARG A 63 -1.62 -11.50 -1.30
CA ARG A 63 -2.68 -10.52 -1.10
C ARG A 63 -2.12 -9.30 -0.41
N ILE A 64 -2.35 -8.13 -0.99
CA ILE A 64 -1.90 -6.87 -0.39
C ILE A 64 -2.89 -6.49 0.70
N THR A 65 -2.48 -6.51 1.97
CA THR A 65 -3.33 -6.18 3.11
C THR A 65 -3.22 -4.72 3.49
N TYR A 66 -2.00 -4.20 3.51
CA TYR A 66 -1.71 -2.88 4.03
C TYR A 66 -0.75 -2.12 3.14
N ARG A 67 -0.97 -0.81 3.02
CA ARG A 67 -0.02 0.13 2.43
C ARG A 67 0.56 0.95 3.57
N GLU A 68 1.87 0.93 3.71
CA GLU A 68 2.55 1.74 4.71
C GLU A 68 2.46 3.21 4.28
N ARG A 69 1.68 4.00 5.02
CA ARG A 69 1.63 5.44 4.77
C ARG A 69 2.95 6.02 5.26
N ASN A 70 3.81 6.42 4.33
CA ASN A 70 4.97 7.24 4.68
C ASN A 70 4.45 8.46 5.47
N MET A 71 4.83 8.54 6.74
CA MET A 71 4.38 9.55 7.69
C MET A 71 5.09 10.89 7.41
N GLY A 72 5.07 11.33 6.15
CA GLY A 72 5.90 12.43 5.65
C GLY A 72 5.13 13.72 5.38
N ALA A 73 3.86 13.81 5.73
CA ALA A 73 3.15 15.09 5.73
C ALA A 73 2.54 15.30 7.11
N PRO A 74 3.00 16.28 7.92
CA PRO A 74 2.14 16.80 8.96
C PRO A 74 0.82 17.14 8.26
N ARG A 75 -0.29 16.66 8.81
CA ARG A 75 -1.59 17.18 8.42
C ARG A 75 -1.47 18.68 8.67
N SER A 76 -1.22 19.42 7.61
CA SER A 76 -1.24 20.87 7.60
C SER A 76 -2.63 21.20 8.10
N GLY A 77 -2.70 21.53 9.39
CA GLY A 77 -3.84 22.15 10.04
C GLY A 77 -4.02 23.49 9.36
N GLY A 78 -4.61 23.44 8.16
CA GLY A 78 -4.98 24.60 7.38
C GLY A 78 -6.17 25.26 8.04
N GLY A 79 -5.87 26.22 8.92
CA GLY A 79 -6.67 27.42 9.12
C GLY A 79 -7.98 27.25 9.86
N HIS A 80 -7.92 27.15 11.19
CA HIS A 80 -8.84 28.00 11.96
C HIS A 80 -8.47 29.44 11.60
N ARG A 81 -9.27 30.06 10.72
CA ARG A 81 -9.29 31.51 10.57
C ARG A 81 -10.04 32.03 11.80
N PRO A 82 -9.39 32.59 12.85
CA PRO A 82 -10.15 33.44 13.76
C PRO A 82 -10.60 34.63 12.91
N GLY A 83 -11.92 34.75 12.76
CA GLY A 83 -12.56 35.81 11.99
C GLY A 83 -12.10 37.17 12.50
N GLY A 84 -11.17 37.78 11.76
CA GLY A 84 -10.85 39.18 11.88
C GLY A 84 -12.02 40.01 11.35
N ARG A 85 -12.83 40.49 12.29
CA ARG A 85 -13.27 41.89 12.42
C ARG A 85 -14.24 42.44 11.36
N ARG A 86 -15.37 42.95 11.85
CA ARG A 86 -15.94 44.30 11.56
C ARG A 86 -17.20 44.44 12.43
N ARG A 87 -17.12 45.33 13.43
CA ARG A 87 -17.78 46.65 13.51
C ARG A 87 -19.25 46.53 13.91
#